data_AF-A0A1G2EQH2-F1
#
_entry.id   AF-A0A1G2EQH2-F1
#
_cell.length_a   1.000
_cell.length_b   1.000
_cell.length_c   1.000
_cell.angle_alpha   90.00
_cell.angle_beta   90.00
_cell.angle_gamma   90.00
#
_symmetry.space_group_name_H-M   'P 1'
#
loop_
_entity.id
_entity.type
_entity.pdbx_description
1 polymer ?
#
loop_
_entity_poly.entity_id
_entity_poly.type
_entity_poly.pdbx_seq_one_letter_code
_entity_poly.pdbx_strand_id
1 'polypeptide(L)'
;MNSKSSKFEWQEAPDIKARVLRLMESLELDYVLGERLFFYRSVGSKSRAYARTWGLPKLWQNALNVEPAYIIEVISRYFDKLSPKDQDKVLLHEIGHIPKNFSGALLPHTRHGKGNFRGKVDELIQRYFENMQKSRK
;
A
#
# COMPACT_ATOMS: atom_id res chain seq x y z
N MET A 1 36.50 -1.41 -8.33
CA MET A 1 35.74 -0.37 -7.59
C MET A 1 34.77 -1.07 -6.65
N ASN A 2 35.06 -1.11 -5.35
CA ASN A 2 34.19 -1.73 -4.35
C ASN A 2 32.91 -0.89 -4.21
N SER A 3 31.80 -1.42 -4.72
CA SER A 3 30.46 -0.92 -4.41
C SER A 3 30.25 -1.08 -2.90
N LYS A 4 30.36 0.00 -2.13
CA LYS A 4 29.86 0.03 -0.75
C LYS A 4 28.38 -0.32 -0.84
N SER A 5 28.02 -1.55 -0.47
CA SER A 5 26.63 -1.94 -0.32
C SER A 5 25.97 -0.92 0.61
N SER A 6 25.08 -0.07 0.08
CA SER A 6 24.28 0.83 0.90
C SER A 6 23.58 -0.02 1.96
N LYS A 7 23.79 0.31 3.25
CA LYS A 7 23.15 -0.39 4.36
C LYS A 7 21.64 -0.37 4.15
N PHE A 8 21.00 -1.53 4.33
CA PHE A 8 19.55 -1.64 4.23
C PHE A 8 18.91 -1.13 5.51
N GLU A 9 17.95 -0.22 5.38
CA GLU A 9 17.26 0.40 6.52
C GLU A 9 15.79 0.66 6.21
N TRP A 10 14.95 0.53 7.23
CA TRP A 10 13.55 0.98 7.23
C TRP A 10 13.44 2.28 8.01
N GLN A 11 12.71 3.24 7.44
CA GLN A 11 12.43 4.53 8.05
C GLN A 11 10.93 4.75 8.05
N GLU A 12 10.38 5.36 9.09
CA GLU A 12 8.97 5.75 9.08
C GLU A 12 8.68 6.72 7.94
N ALA A 13 7.52 6.59 7.32
CA ALA A 13 7.12 7.37 6.16
C ALA A 13 5.81 8.14 6.44
N PRO A 14 5.86 9.21 7.26
CA PRO A 14 4.68 10.01 7.60
C PRO A 14 4.06 10.71 6.38
N ASP A 15 4.88 11.02 5.37
CA ASP A 15 4.42 11.57 4.09
C ASP A 15 3.55 10.56 3.32
N ILE A 16 3.93 9.28 3.34
CA ILE A 16 3.15 8.19 2.75
C ILE A 16 1.88 7.95 3.56
N LYS A 17 1.96 7.98 4.91
CA LYS A 17 0.78 7.90 5.78
C LYS A 17 -0.26 8.96 5.42
N ALA A 18 0.15 10.24 5.44
CA ALA A 18 -0.76 11.34 5.14
C ALA A 18 -1.38 11.21 3.74
N ARG A 19 -0.61 10.73 2.78
CA ARG A 19 -1.07 10.52 1.41
C ARG A 19 -2.07 9.37 1.29
N VAL A 20 -1.78 8.22 1.89
CA VAL A 20 -2.67 7.06 1.87
C VAL A 20 -3.99 7.35 2.57
N LEU A 21 -3.97 8.07 3.70
CA LEU A 21 -5.19 8.47 4.39
C LEU A 21 -6.08 9.36 3.51
N ARG A 22 -5.52 10.30 2.75
CA ARG A 22 -6.29 11.10 1.77
C ARG A 22 -6.86 10.25 0.64
N LEU A 23 -6.10 9.28 0.14
CA LEU A 23 -6.60 8.35 -0.89
C LEU A 23 -7.78 7.54 -0.36
N MET A 24 -7.67 7.00 0.86
CA MET A 24 -8.73 6.24 1.52
C MET A 24 -10.00 7.08 1.72
N GLU A 25 -9.86 8.30 2.22
CA GLU A 25 -10.97 9.24 2.41
C GLU A 25 -11.65 9.56 1.06
N SER A 26 -10.88 9.86 0.02
CA SER A 26 -11.42 10.17 -1.31
C SER A 26 -12.18 9.02 -1.98
N LEU A 27 -11.96 7.78 -1.53
CA LEU A 27 -12.53 6.57 -2.10
C LEU A 27 -13.53 5.88 -1.17
N GLU A 28 -13.78 6.44 0.02
CA GLU A 28 -14.65 5.89 1.07
C GLU A 28 -14.24 4.45 1.44
N LEU A 29 -12.95 4.22 1.67
CA LEU A 29 -12.40 2.91 2.02
C LEU A 29 -12.50 2.63 3.53
N ASP A 30 -13.69 2.77 4.11
CA ASP A 30 -13.94 2.71 5.56
C ASP A 30 -13.60 1.36 6.20
N TYR A 31 -13.51 0.29 5.40
CA TYR A 31 -13.09 -1.03 5.87
C TYR A 31 -11.60 -1.12 6.21
N VAL A 32 -10.79 -0.14 5.80
CA VAL A 32 -9.36 -0.09 6.07
C VAL A 32 -9.13 0.78 7.30
N LEU A 33 -8.74 0.16 8.41
CA LEU A 33 -8.50 0.87 9.66
C LEU A 33 -7.17 1.63 9.62
N GLY A 34 -7.23 2.94 9.36
CA GLY A 34 -6.05 3.80 9.22
C GLY A 34 -5.11 3.82 10.43
N GLU A 35 -5.64 3.58 11.64
CA GLU A 35 -4.87 3.47 12.88
C GLU A 35 -4.06 2.16 12.99
N ARG A 36 -4.44 1.13 12.23
CA ARG A 36 -3.77 -0.17 12.12
C ARG A 36 -2.93 -0.29 10.83
N LEU A 37 -2.73 0.84 10.14
CA LEU A 37 -1.81 0.96 9.02
C LEU A 37 -0.52 1.65 9.44
N PHE A 38 0.59 0.97 9.14
CA PHE A 38 1.94 1.46 9.39
C PHE A 38 2.66 1.69 8.06
N PHE A 39 3.53 2.69 8.02
CA PHE A 39 4.11 3.18 6.77
C PHE A 39 5.61 3.29 6.90
N TYR A 40 6.31 2.56 6.03
CA TYR A 40 7.76 2.55 6.01
C TYR A 40 8.30 2.85 4.61
N ARG A 41 9.45 3.50 4.58
CA ARG A 41 10.28 3.67 3.40
C ARG A 41 11.54 2.84 3.59
N SER A 42 11.85 1.97 2.64
CA SER A 42 13.11 1.21 2.66
C SER A 42 14.16 1.81 1.75
N VAL A 43 15.37 1.94 2.29
CA VAL A 43 16.57 2.43 1.62
C VAL A 43 17.56 1.28 1.50
N GLY A 44 18.27 1.17 0.38
CA GLY A 44 19.24 0.10 0.13
C GLY A 44 18.64 -1.27 -0.22
N SER A 45 17.31 -1.38 -0.38
CA SER A 45 16.65 -2.61 -0.82
C SER A 45 17.15 -3.07 -2.19
N LYS A 46 17.37 -4.39 -2.33
CA LYS A 46 17.66 -5.05 -3.61
C LYS A 46 16.39 -5.46 -4.37
N SER A 47 15.22 -5.33 -3.74
CA SER A 47 13.93 -5.58 -4.39
C SER A 47 13.76 -4.70 -5.63
N ARG A 48 13.05 -5.21 -6.64
CA ARG A 48 12.65 -4.47 -7.84
C ARG A 48 11.24 -3.89 -7.75
N ALA A 49 10.54 -4.12 -6.64
CA ALA A 49 9.21 -3.58 -6.41
C ALA A 49 9.24 -2.07 -6.19
N TYR A 50 8.13 -1.39 -6.48
CA TYR A 50 7.93 0.01 -6.12
C TYR A 50 7.44 0.14 -4.68
N ALA A 51 6.50 -0.71 -4.27
CA ALA A 51 6.01 -0.79 -2.92
C ALA A 51 5.63 -2.25 -2.59
N ARG A 52 5.29 -2.51 -1.33
CA ARG A 52 4.81 -3.79 -0.81
C ARG A 52 3.77 -3.57 0.29
N THR A 53 2.83 -4.49 0.38
CA THR A 53 1.89 -4.59 1.50
C THR A 53 2.18 -5.84 2.29
N TRP A 54 2.25 -5.68 3.60
CA TRP A 54 2.43 -6.76 4.55
C TRP A 54 1.20 -6.85 5.42
N GLY A 55 0.58 -8.01 5.50
CA GLY A 55 -0.49 -8.28 6.46
C GLY A 55 0.07 -9.01 7.68
N LEU A 56 -0.42 -8.67 8.89
CA LEU A 56 -0.05 -9.36 10.11
C LEU A 56 -0.73 -10.75 10.14
N PRO A 57 0.00 -11.87 10.03
CA PRO A 57 -0.63 -13.19 9.91
C PRO A 57 -1.42 -13.58 11.16
N LYS A 58 -2.48 -14.38 10.99
CA LYS A 58 -3.40 -14.73 12.09
C LYS A 58 -2.72 -15.42 13.28
N LEU A 59 -1.68 -16.21 13.02
CA LEU A 59 -0.90 -16.86 14.07
C LEU A 59 -0.19 -15.83 14.97
N TRP A 60 0.39 -14.79 14.40
CA TRP A 60 1.04 -13.71 15.15
C TRP A 60 0.03 -12.87 15.94
N GLN A 61 -1.13 -12.58 15.35
CA GLN A 61 -2.24 -11.92 16.06
C GLN A 61 -2.62 -12.68 17.33
N ASN A 62 -2.83 -14.00 17.21
CA ASN A 62 -3.22 -14.84 18.33
C ASN A 62 -2.11 -14.96 19.38
N ALA A 63 -0.86 -15.16 18.95
CA ALA A 63 0.28 -15.32 19.85
C ALA A 63 0.60 -14.06 20.66
N LEU A 64 0.41 -12.88 20.06
CA LEU A 64 0.68 -11.59 20.70
C LEU A 64 -0.57 -10.94 21.31
N ASN A 65 -1.75 -11.55 21.14
CA ASN A 65 -3.05 -11.00 21.52
C ASN A 65 -3.27 -9.58 20.96
N VAL A 66 -3.07 -9.42 19.66
CA VAL A 66 -3.25 -8.15 18.94
C VAL A 66 -4.20 -8.31 17.77
N GLU A 67 -4.91 -7.23 17.45
CA GLU A 67 -5.78 -7.15 16.28
C GLU A 67 -4.99 -7.28 14.96
N PRO A 68 -5.66 -7.47 13.81
CA PRO A 68 -5.01 -7.35 12.50
C PRO A 68 -4.34 -5.99 12.28
N ALA A 69 -3.23 -5.98 11.54
CA ALA A 69 -2.54 -4.77 11.11
C ALA A 69 -1.88 -4.99 9.76
N TYR A 70 -1.57 -3.89 9.09
CA TYR A 70 -0.89 -3.90 7.81
C TYR A 70 0.25 -2.88 7.77
N ILE A 71 1.28 -3.20 7.01
CA ILE A 71 2.38 -2.29 6.70
C ILE A 71 2.36 -2.02 5.20
N ILE A 72 2.35 -0.75 4.81
CA ILE A 72 2.64 -0.32 3.44
C ILE A 72 4.09 0.17 3.41
N GLU A 73 4.92 -0.52 2.64
CA GLU A 73 6.33 -0.21 2.49
C GLU A 73 6.61 0.32 1.08
N VAL A 74 7.17 1.53 0.97
CA VAL A 74 7.65 2.06 -0.31
C VAL A 74 9.16 1.82 -0.46
N ILE A 75 9.59 1.39 -1.65
CA ILE A 75 11.00 1.17 -1.95
C ILE A 75 11.59 2.45 -2.56
N SER A 76 12.33 3.22 -1.76
CA SER A 76 12.79 4.58 -2.09
C SER A 76 13.47 4.66 -3.47
N ARG A 77 14.32 3.67 -3.80
CA ARG A 77 15.05 3.59 -5.07
C ARG A 77 14.17 3.77 -6.32
N TYR A 78 12.93 3.28 -6.27
CA TYR A 78 12.00 3.25 -7.39
C TYR A 78 10.80 4.15 -7.15
N PHE A 79 10.19 4.10 -5.97
CA PHE A 79 8.97 4.84 -5.65
C PHE A 79 9.18 6.35 -5.69
N ASP A 80 10.27 6.86 -5.13
CA ASP A 80 10.49 8.30 -5.01
C ASP A 80 10.78 8.97 -6.38
N LYS A 81 11.06 8.18 -7.41
CA LYS A 81 11.27 8.65 -8.79
C LYS A 81 9.99 8.73 -9.62
N LEU A 82 8.88 8.21 -9.10
CA LEU A 82 7.60 8.22 -9.79
C LEU A 82 6.99 9.62 -9.75
N SER A 83 6.18 9.93 -10.78
CA SER A 83 5.32 11.11 -10.74
C SER A 83 4.32 10.99 -9.58
N PRO A 84 3.79 12.10 -9.03
CA PRO A 84 2.75 12.02 -8.00
C PRO A 84 1.57 11.14 -8.44
N LYS A 85 1.12 11.27 -9.68
CA LYS A 85 0.04 10.46 -10.22
C LYS A 85 0.33 8.95 -10.18
N ASP A 86 1.56 8.55 -10.48
CA ASP A 86 1.95 7.13 -10.48
C ASP A 86 2.23 6.61 -9.08
N GLN A 87 2.71 7.46 -8.17
CA GLN A 87 2.78 7.13 -6.74
C GLN A 87 1.40 6.79 -6.17
N ASP A 88 0.36 7.57 -6.51
CA ASP A 88 -1.01 7.28 -6.08
C ASP A 88 -1.48 5.92 -6.60
N LYS A 89 -1.24 5.60 -7.87
CA LYS A 89 -1.61 4.29 -8.45
C LYS A 89 -0.91 3.14 -7.73
N VAL A 90 0.39 3.28 -7.43
CA VAL A 90 1.15 2.25 -6.70
C VAL A 90 0.59 2.09 -5.29
N LEU A 91 0.30 3.17 -4.57
CA LEU A 91 -0.29 3.09 -3.24
C LEU A 91 -1.69 2.46 -3.26
N LEU A 92 -2.53 2.80 -4.24
CA LEU A 92 -3.85 2.19 -4.41
C LEU A 92 -3.77 0.70 -4.74
N HIS A 93 -2.75 0.28 -5.49
CA HIS A 93 -2.46 -1.13 -5.73
C HIS A 93 -2.15 -1.87 -4.43
N GLU A 94 -1.27 -1.30 -3.61
CA GLU A 94 -0.93 -1.85 -2.30
C GLU A 94 -2.17 -1.94 -1.38
N ILE A 95 -2.96 -0.87 -1.27
CA ILE A 95 -4.22 -0.87 -0.51
C ILE A 95 -5.18 -1.94 -1.04
N GLY A 96 -5.23 -2.15 -2.35
CA GLY A 96 -6.07 -3.16 -2.99
C GLY A 96 -5.80 -4.58 -2.49
N HIS A 97 -4.59 -4.86 -1.98
CA HIS A 97 -4.26 -6.15 -1.36
C HIS A 97 -4.93 -6.37 0.00
N ILE A 98 -5.44 -5.33 0.64
CA ILE A 98 -6.12 -5.42 1.93
C ILE A 98 -7.56 -5.93 1.70
N PRO A 99 -7.94 -7.09 2.27
CA PRO A 99 -9.30 -7.62 2.16
C PRO A 99 -10.30 -6.75 2.92
N LYS A 100 -11.55 -6.73 2.44
CA LYS A 100 -12.67 -5.98 3.06
C LYS A 100 -12.95 -6.34 4.52
N ASN A 101 -12.55 -7.53 4.98
CA ASN A 101 -12.71 -7.96 6.36
C ASN A 101 -11.53 -7.58 7.27
N PHE A 102 -10.52 -6.89 6.73
CA PHE A 102 -9.32 -6.44 7.43
C PHE A 102 -8.64 -7.54 8.27
N SER A 103 -8.65 -8.79 7.81
CA SER A 103 -8.28 -9.97 8.62
C SER A 103 -6.79 -10.14 8.93
N GLY A 104 -5.91 -9.34 8.33
CA GLY A 104 -4.45 -9.53 8.33
C GLY A 104 -3.95 -10.43 7.19
N ALA A 105 -4.84 -11.01 6.40
CA ALA A 105 -4.50 -11.71 5.16
C ALA A 105 -4.27 -10.73 4.00
N LEU A 106 -3.60 -11.19 2.93
CA LEU A 106 -3.41 -10.44 1.68
C LEU A 106 -4.18 -11.09 0.55
N LEU A 107 -4.90 -10.29 -0.24
CA LEU A 107 -5.51 -10.76 -1.47
C LEU A 107 -4.43 -11.04 -2.51
N PRO A 108 -4.37 -12.24 -3.10
CA PRO A 108 -3.37 -12.55 -4.11
C PRO A 108 -3.62 -11.75 -5.39
N HIS A 109 -2.54 -11.51 -6.13
CA HIS A 109 -2.59 -10.80 -7.41
C HIS A 109 -3.18 -11.71 -8.52
N THR A 110 -4.48 -11.96 -8.47
CA THR A 110 -5.20 -12.84 -9.41
C THR A 110 -5.55 -12.10 -10.71
N ARG A 111 -5.22 -12.71 -11.85
CA ARG A 111 -5.44 -12.12 -13.18
C ARG A 111 -6.75 -12.57 -13.85
N HIS A 112 -7.33 -13.69 -13.41
CA HIS A 112 -8.51 -14.31 -14.04
C HIS A 112 -9.46 -14.92 -12.99
N GLY A 113 -10.76 -14.99 -13.32
CA GLY A 113 -11.80 -15.62 -12.49
C GLY A 113 -12.60 -14.66 -11.60
N LYS A 114 -13.54 -15.23 -10.81
CA LYS A 114 -14.30 -14.48 -9.78
C LYS A 114 -13.30 -13.94 -8.74
N GLY A 115 -13.24 -12.61 -8.60
CA GLY A 115 -12.29 -11.95 -7.69
C GLY A 115 -11.02 -11.42 -8.36
N ASN A 116 -11.05 -11.14 -9.67
CA ASN A 116 -9.98 -10.46 -10.42
C ASN A 116 -9.44 -9.23 -9.66
N PHE A 117 -8.26 -9.38 -9.07
CA PHE A 117 -7.60 -8.35 -8.29
C PHE A 117 -7.30 -7.11 -9.15
N ARG A 118 -6.76 -7.33 -10.35
CA ARG A 118 -6.37 -6.25 -11.25
C ARG A 118 -7.56 -5.37 -11.63
N GLY A 119 -8.70 -5.99 -11.97
CA GLY A 119 -9.92 -5.25 -12.29
C GLY A 119 -10.41 -4.37 -11.14
N LYS A 120 -10.34 -4.86 -9.90
CA LYS A 120 -10.72 -4.07 -8.71
C LYS A 120 -9.77 -2.90 -8.47
N VAL A 121 -8.46 -3.11 -8.63
CA VAL A 121 -7.47 -2.04 -8.49
C VAL A 121 -7.65 -0.98 -9.59
N ASP A 122 -7.88 -1.41 -10.83
CA ASP A 122 -8.13 -0.51 -11.96
C ASP A 122 -9.41 0.33 -11.71
N GLU A 123 -10.47 -0.27 -11.17
CA GLU A 123 -11.70 0.43 -10.76
C GLU A 123 -11.44 1.46 -9.66
N LEU A 124 -10.66 1.12 -8.62
CA LEU A 124 -10.28 2.07 -7.56
C LEU A 124 -9.48 3.26 -8.11
N ILE A 125 -8.52 2.99 -9.00
CA ILE A 125 -7.71 4.01 -9.65
C ILE A 125 -8.60 4.94 -10.50
N GLN A 126 -9.54 4.37 -11.25
CA GLN A 126 -10.46 5.15 -12.07
C GLN A 126 -11.34 6.05 -11.21
N ARG A 127 -11.99 5.50 -10.17
CA ARG A 127 -12.82 6.26 -9.23
C ARG A 127 -12.05 7.41 -8.57
N TYR A 128 -10.79 7.19 -8.19
CA TYR A 128 -9.95 8.23 -7.60
C TYR A 128 -9.73 9.40 -8.58
N PHE A 129 -9.40 9.12 -9.84
CA PHE A 129 -9.19 10.18 -10.83
C PHE A 129 -10.48 10.91 -11.20
N GLU A 130 -11.63 10.23 -11.21
CA GLU A 130 -12.93 10.86 -11.41
C GLU A 130 -13.29 11.80 -10.24
N ASN A 131 -13.07 11.38 -8.99
CA ASN A 131 -13.32 12.21 -7.81
C ASN A 131 -12.41 13.46 -7.82
N MET A 132 -11.13 13.30 -8.19
CA MET A 132 -10.19 14.41 -8.35
C MET A 132 -10.59 15.43 -9.43
N GLN A 133 -11.29 15.01 -10.49
CA GLN A 133 -11.81 15.92 -11.51
C GLN A 133 -13.07 16.66 -11.04
N LYS A 134 -13.94 15.99 -10.29
CA LYS A 134 -15.16 16.60 -9.73
C LYS A 134 -14.84 17.67 -8.69
N SER A 135 -13.87 17.44 -7.80
CA SER A 135 -13.46 18.42 -6.78
C SER A 135 -12.72 19.65 -7.32
N ARG A 136 -12.39 19.67 -8.62
CA ARG A 136 -11.74 20.81 -9.31
C ARG A 136 -12.72 21.68 -10.10
N LYS A 137 -13.98 21.26 -10.21
CA LYS A 137 -15.08 22.04 -10.76
C LYS A 137 -15.84 22.71 -9.62
#